data_AF-I3DJ36-F1
#
_entry.id   AF-I3DJ36-F1
#
_cell.length_a   1.000
_cell.length_b   1.000
_cell.length_c   1.000
_cell.angle_alpha   90.00
_cell.angle_beta   90.00
_cell.angle_gamma   90.00
#
_symmetry.space_group_name_H-M   'P 1'
#
loop_
_entity.id
_entity.type
_entity.pdbx_description
1 polymer ?
#
loop_
_entity_poly.entity_id
_entity_poly.type
_entity_poly.pdbx_seq_one_letter_code
_entity_poly.pdbx_strand_id
1 'polypeptide(L)'
;MKVLDEHILEYIWDETLDRIAQGTLVTYIGGSVGTYSDDYAEKRAEDFAILSVSQLIAGSGLSESQFRRRVKNLMAQGVLLQRIGPNSFVINSEVIKDAAVHAARCWRAIGVPYGMDDSGKAFKTLPINALPRSIFELKTNCYRILRSQYPTY
;
A
#
# COMPACT_ATOMS: atom_id res chain seq x y z
N MET A 1 -13.24 26.32 3.02
CA MET A 1 -11.88 26.04 3.52
C MET A 1 -10.97 25.76 2.34
N LYS A 2 -9.77 26.35 2.25
CA LYS A 2 -8.85 26.13 1.11
C LYS A 2 -7.99 24.90 1.42
N VAL A 3 -8.12 23.84 0.63
CA VAL A 3 -7.24 22.66 0.73
C VAL A 3 -5.85 23.03 0.20
N LEU A 4 -4.82 22.81 1.03
CA LEU A 4 -3.41 23.03 0.71
C LEU A 4 -2.81 21.78 0.08
N ASP A 5 -1.71 21.93 -0.66
CA ASP A 5 -1.04 20.80 -1.29
C ASP A 5 -0.43 19.84 -0.25
N GLU A 6 -0.01 20.35 0.91
CA GLU A 6 0.46 19.54 2.04
C GLU A 6 -0.63 18.59 2.56
N HIS A 7 -1.88 19.06 2.70
CA HIS A 7 -3.00 18.19 3.10
C HIS A 7 -3.30 17.11 2.04
N ILE A 8 -3.11 17.44 0.76
CA ILE A 8 -3.27 16.46 -0.33
C ILE A 8 -2.17 15.41 -0.27
N LEU A 9 -0.93 15.81 -0.01
CA LEU A 9 0.21 14.90 0.09
C LEU A 9 0.13 14.02 1.34
N GLU A 10 -0.31 14.57 2.48
CA GLU A 10 -0.58 13.80 3.69
C GLU A 10 -1.66 12.75 3.43
N TYR A 11 -2.75 13.14 2.78
CA TYR A 11 -3.80 12.20 2.39
C TYR A 11 -3.31 11.11 1.41
N ILE A 12 -2.54 11.49 0.38
CA ILE A 12 -1.92 10.54 -0.54
C ILE A 12 -0.98 9.59 0.20
N TRP A 13 -0.24 10.07 1.19
CA TRP A 13 0.66 9.24 1.98
C TRP A 13 -0.08 8.23 2.86
N ASP A 14 -1.15 8.66 3.54
CA ASP A 14 -2.02 7.75 4.31
C ASP A 14 -2.56 6.63 3.43
N GLU A 15 -3.07 6.97 2.25
CA GLU A 15 -3.61 6.01 1.28
C GLU A 15 -2.52 5.12 0.68
N THR A 16 -1.29 5.64 0.54
CA THR A 16 -0.13 4.86 0.09
C THR A 16 0.22 3.78 1.12
N LEU A 17 0.29 4.14 2.40
CA LEU A 17 0.59 3.19 3.48
C LEU A 17 -0.52 2.15 3.65
N ASP A 18 -1.79 2.55 3.54
CA ASP A 18 -2.91 1.62 3.58
C ASP A 18 -2.84 0.63 2.40
N ARG A 19 -2.55 1.11 1.18
CA ARG A 19 -2.40 0.24 0.01
C ARG A 19 -1.20 -0.68 0.11
N ILE A 20 -0.08 -0.23 0.68
CA ILE A 20 1.06 -1.10 0.98
C ILE A 20 0.69 -2.18 2.00
N ALA A 21 0.01 -1.81 3.09
CA ALA A 21 -0.45 -2.77 4.10
C ALA A 21 -1.34 -3.85 3.47
N GLN A 22 -2.28 -3.44 2.61
CA GLN A 22 -3.18 -4.36 1.93
C GLN A 22 -2.52 -5.19 0.83
N GLY A 23 -1.67 -4.57 0.01
CA GLY A 23 -1.06 -5.18 -1.17
C GLY A 23 0.01 -6.22 -0.83
N THR A 24 0.61 -6.11 0.35
CA THR A 24 1.58 -7.09 0.86
C THR A 24 0.94 -8.34 1.48
N LEU A 25 -0.40 -8.37 1.62
CA LEU A 25 -1.16 -9.57 1.97
C LEU A 25 -1.79 -10.18 0.72
N VAL A 26 -1.29 -11.33 0.30
CA VAL A 26 -1.84 -12.05 -0.85
C VAL A 26 -3.05 -12.85 -0.39
N THR A 27 -4.20 -12.63 -1.03
CA THR A 27 -5.40 -13.44 -0.83
C THR A 27 -5.60 -14.33 -2.05
N TYR A 28 -5.55 -15.65 -1.85
CA TYR A 28 -5.66 -16.63 -2.92
C TYR A 28 -7.11 -17.10 -3.08
N ILE A 29 -7.46 -17.52 -4.31
CA ILE A 29 -8.73 -18.17 -4.60
C ILE A 29 -8.83 -19.42 -3.71
N GLY A 30 -9.97 -19.59 -3.03
CA GLY A 30 -10.17 -20.66 -2.04
C GLY A 30 -10.00 -20.20 -0.59
N GLY A 31 -9.73 -18.92 -0.35
CA GLY A 31 -9.77 -18.34 1.00
C GLY A 31 -8.53 -18.61 1.83
N SER A 32 -7.36 -18.77 1.20
CA SER A 32 -6.07 -18.80 1.88
C SER A 32 -5.31 -17.49 1.71
N VAL A 33 -4.37 -17.23 2.60
CA VAL A 33 -3.53 -16.04 2.59
C VAL A 33 -2.05 -16.38 2.67
N GLY A 34 -1.23 -15.52 2.07
CA GLY A 34 0.23 -15.55 2.14
C GLY A 34 0.81 -14.14 2.07
N THR A 35 2.13 -14.01 2.18
CA THR A 35 2.83 -12.73 2.07
C THR A 35 4.18 -12.90 1.38
N TYR A 36 4.96 -11.81 1.31
CA TYR A 36 6.21 -11.73 0.56
C TYR A 36 7.43 -11.84 1.49
N SER A 37 8.57 -12.25 0.91
CA SER A 37 9.87 -12.06 1.57
C SER A 37 10.27 -10.57 1.55
N ASP A 38 11.30 -10.20 2.30
CA ASP A 38 11.86 -8.84 2.28
C ASP A 38 12.23 -8.43 0.84
N ASP A 39 13.05 -9.23 0.16
CA ASP A 39 13.52 -8.95 -1.21
C ASP A 39 12.37 -8.78 -2.22
N TYR A 40 11.33 -9.61 -2.13
CA TYR A 40 10.18 -9.50 -3.04
C TYR A 40 9.32 -8.30 -2.69
N ALA A 41 9.13 -8.00 -1.40
CA ALA A 41 8.36 -6.84 -0.96
C ALA A 41 9.04 -5.54 -1.42
N GLU A 42 10.36 -5.44 -1.27
CA GLU A 42 11.16 -4.31 -1.71
C GLU A 42 11.08 -4.10 -3.23
N LYS A 43 11.32 -5.16 -4.01
CA LYS A 43 11.28 -5.08 -5.49
C LYS A 43 9.91 -4.70 -6.05
N ARG A 44 8.84 -5.01 -5.31
CA ARG A 44 7.45 -4.74 -5.70
C ARG A 44 6.85 -3.54 -4.96
N ALA A 45 7.65 -2.80 -4.20
CA ALA A 45 7.15 -1.71 -3.35
C ALA A 45 6.30 -0.70 -4.12
N GLU A 46 6.75 -0.30 -5.31
CA GLU A 46 5.98 0.59 -6.18
C GLU A 46 4.64 -0.01 -6.58
N ASP A 47 4.59 -1.29 -6.99
CA ASP A 47 3.33 -1.96 -7.38
C ASP A 47 2.27 -1.89 -6.27
N PHE A 48 2.70 -2.03 -5.01
CA PHE A 48 1.80 -1.95 -3.85
C PHE A 48 1.35 -0.51 -3.58
N ALA A 49 2.17 0.48 -3.93
CA ALA A 49 1.95 1.89 -3.67
C ALA A 49 1.16 2.62 -4.77
N ILE A 50 0.85 1.97 -5.91
CA ILE A 50 0.13 2.63 -7.00
C ILE A 50 -1.29 3.02 -6.57
N LEU A 51 -1.54 4.33 -6.65
CA LEU A 51 -2.83 4.97 -6.44
C LEU A 51 -3.38 5.51 -7.76
N SER A 52 -4.69 5.74 -7.80
CA SER A 52 -5.35 6.45 -8.90
C SER A 52 -6.23 7.59 -8.42
N VAL A 53 -6.38 8.62 -9.26
CA VAL A 53 -7.24 9.78 -8.97
C VAL A 53 -8.67 9.36 -8.60
N SER A 54 -9.22 8.33 -9.26
CA SER A 54 -10.59 7.87 -9.01
C SER A 54 -10.76 7.17 -7.67
N GLN A 55 -9.70 6.57 -7.12
CA GLN A 55 -9.74 5.96 -5.78
C GLN A 55 -9.76 7.03 -4.69
N LEU A 56 -9.03 8.13 -4.91
CA LEU A 56 -8.74 9.13 -3.88
C LEU A 56 -9.73 10.30 -3.85
N ILE A 57 -10.49 10.51 -4.92
CA ILE A 57 -11.34 11.69 -5.06
C ILE A 57 -12.29 11.90 -3.88
N ALA A 58 -12.91 10.82 -3.38
CA ALA A 58 -13.90 10.88 -2.31
C ALA A 58 -13.32 11.40 -0.99
N GLY A 59 -12.05 11.06 -0.69
CA GLY A 59 -11.36 11.52 0.52
C GLY A 59 -10.66 12.87 0.36
N SER A 60 -10.47 13.36 -0.87
CA SER A 60 -9.67 14.56 -1.15
C SER A 60 -10.26 15.89 -0.66
N GLY A 61 -11.56 15.94 -0.36
CA GLY A 61 -12.28 17.17 -0.03
C GLY A 61 -12.36 18.19 -1.19
N LEU A 62 -12.09 17.74 -2.43
CA LEU A 62 -12.09 18.56 -3.64
C LEU A 62 -13.03 17.95 -4.71
N SER A 63 -13.43 18.77 -5.68
CA SER A 63 -14.07 18.24 -6.89
C SER A 63 -13.07 17.43 -7.73
N GLU A 64 -13.56 16.56 -8.61
CA GLU A 64 -12.71 15.73 -9.48
C GLU A 64 -11.71 16.57 -10.29
N SER A 65 -12.20 17.64 -10.90
CA SER A 65 -11.39 18.52 -11.75
C SER A 65 -10.32 19.25 -10.95
N GLN A 66 -10.66 19.69 -9.73
CA GLN A 66 -9.70 20.32 -8.83
C GLN A 66 -8.63 19.33 -8.38
N PHE A 67 -9.02 18.15 -7.90
CA PHE A 67 -8.10 17.13 -7.42
C PHE A 67 -7.17 16.64 -8.54
N ARG A 68 -7.72 16.32 -9.72
CA ARG A 68 -6.94 15.93 -10.89
C ARG A 68 -5.92 17.00 -11.29
N ARG A 69 -6.28 18.28 -11.25
CA ARG A 69 -5.35 19.38 -11.54
C ARG A 69 -4.22 19.44 -10.50
N ARG A 70 -4.52 19.25 -9.21
CA ARG A 70 -3.51 19.24 -8.14
C ARG A 70 -2.53 18.09 -8.31
N VAL A 71 -3.02 16.87 -8.55
CA VAL A 71 -2.19 15.69 -8.82
C VAL A 71 -1.27 15.93 -10.02
N LYS A 72 -1.78 16.49 -11.13
CA LYS A 72 -0.95 16.82 -12.29
C LYS A 72 0.16 17.83 -11.98
N ASN A 73 -0.12 18.83 -11.14
CA ASN A 73 0.90 19.80 -10.72
C ASN A 73 1.98 19.12 -9.86
N LEU A 74 1.58 18.25 -8.94
CA LEU A 74 2.53 17.47 -8.10
C LEU A 74 3.39 16.52 -8.94
N MET A 75 2.83 15.94 -10.02
CA MET A 75 3.59 15.17 -11.01
C MET A 75 4.60 16.04 -11.76
N ALA A 76 4.19 17.22 -12.22
CA ALA A 76 5.07 18.15 -12.93
C ALA A 76 6.23 18.66 -12.06
N GLN A 77 6.04 18.69 -10.73
CA GLN A 77 7.06 19.01 -9.74
C GLN A 77 7.96 17.83 -9.37
N GLY A 78 7.67 16.61 -9.85
CA GLY A 78 8.42 15.40 -9.52
C GLY A 78 8.15 14.82 -8.14
N VAL A 79 7.15 15.33 -7.41
CA VAL A 79 6.73 14.81 -6.09
C VAL A 79 5.97 13.49 -6.25
N LEU A 80 5.17 13.38 -7.32
CA LEU A 80 4.49 12.16 -7.70
C LEU A 80 5.07 11.65 -9.02
N LEU A 81 5.28 10.34 -9.13
CA LEU A 81 5.70 9.74 -10.39
C LEU A 81 4.49 9.09 -11.08
N GLN A 82 4.26 9.46 -12.33
CA GLN A 82 3.23 8.82 -13.15
C GLN A 82 3.56 7.35 -13.42
N ARG A 83 2.55 6.47 -13.37
CA ARG A 83 2.67 5.03 -13.67
C ARG A 83 1.62 4.63 -14.73
N ILE A 84 1.04 3.43 -14.61
CA ILE A 84 0.12 2.70 -15.52
C ILE A 84 -0.71 3.56 -16.49
N GLY A 85 -1.22 4.72 -16.06
CA GLY A 85 -1.93 5.66 -16.91
C GLY A 85 -1.82 7.12 -16.41
N PRO A 86 -2.46 8.09 -17.10
CA PRO A 86 -2.33 9.52 -16.82
C PRO A 86 -2.89 9.96 -15.47
N ASN A 87 -3.65 9.09 -14.79
CA ASN A 87 -4.27 9.34 -13.50
C ASN A 87 -3.76 8.36 -12.42
N SER A 88 -2.70 7.58 -12.71
CA SER A 88 -2.12 6.63 -11.77
C SER A 88 -0.71 7.06 -11.40
N PHE A 89 -0.38 7.00 -10.12
CA PHE A 89 0.86 7.52 -9.61
C PHE A 89 1.32 6.82 -8.34
N VAL A 90 2.59 7.03 -8.02
CA VAL A 90 3.21 6.71 -6.72
C VAL A 90 3.86 7.98 -6.18
N ILE A 91 4.01 8.07 -4.87
CA ILE A 91 4.85 9.12 -4.29
C ILE A 91 6.31 8.86 -4.63
N ASN A 92 7.06 9.91 -5.00
CA ASN A 92 8.47 9.79 -5.33
C ASN A 92 9.30 9.75 -4.04
N SER A 93 9.37 8.58 -3.40
CA SER A 93 10.13 8.39 -2.19
C SER A 93 10.71 6.99 -2.09
N GLU A 94 11.94 6.89 -1.58
CA GLU A 94 12.57 5.61 -1.23
C GLU A 94 11.93 4.95 0.00
N VAL A 95 11.23 5.71 0.85
CA VAL A 95 10.54 5.21 2.05
C VAL A 95 9.48 4.17 1.71
N ILE A 96 8.93 4.19 0.48
CA ILE A 96 7.96 3.19 0.02
C ILE A 96 8.52 1.77 0.09
N LYS A 97 9.82 1.60 -0.14
CA LYS A 97 10.51 0.31 -0.10
C LYS A 97 10.55 -0.25 1.31
N ASP A 98 10.99 0.59 2.25
CA ASP A 98 11.04 0.22 3.67
C ASP A 98 9.64 -0.08 4.21
N ALA A 99 8.64 0.73 3.85
CA ALA A 99 7.26 0.51 4.24
C ALA A 99 6.71 -0.82 3.70
N ALA A 100 7.02 -1.19 2.46
CA ALA A 100 6.61 -2.47 1.87
C ALA A 100 7.25 -3.67 2.59
N VAL A 101 8.55 -3.59 2.87
CA VAL A 101 9.26 -4.62 3.66
C VAL A 101 8.64 -4.75 5.05
N HIS A 102 8.39 -3.63 5.72
CA HIS A 102 7.80 -3.62 7.06
C HIS A 102 6.38 -4.18 7.06
N ALA A 103 5.56 -3.88 6.05
CA ALA A 103 4.22 -4.44 5.91
C ALA A 103 4.26 -5.96 5.77
N ALA A 104 5.15 -6.50 4.92
CA ALA A 104 5.36 -7.94 4.81
C ALA A 104 5.86 -8.58 6.11
N ARG A 105 6.66 -7.86 6.91
CA ARG A 105 7.07 -8.30 8.26
C ARG A 105 5.91 -8.31 9.25
N CYS A 106 5.00 -7.33 9.19
CA CYS A 106 3.79 -7.30 10.03
C CYS A 106 2.95 -8.56 9.81
N TRP A 107 2.78 -8.99 8.56
CA TRP A 107 2.04 -10.22 8.22
C TRP A 107 2.74 -11.47 8.73
N ARG A 108 4.06 -11.57 8.58
CA ARG A 108 4.84 -12.71 9.10
C ARG A 108 4.85 -12.77 10.62
N ALA A 109 4.85 -11.63 11.30
CA ALA A 109 4.81 -11.56 12.76
C ALA A 109 3.54 -12.19 13.36
N ILE A 110 2.44 -12.21 12.61
CA ILE A 110 1.18 -12.88 13.00
C ILE A 110 1.02 -14.28 12.40
N GLY A 111 2.09 -14.82 11.80
CA GLY A 111 2.12 -16.20 11.27
C GLY A 111 1.71 -16.36 9.81
N VAL A 112 1.46 -15.29 9.05
CA VAL A 112 1.19 -15.43 7.61
C VAL A 112 2.46 -15.92 6.92
N PRO A 113 2.40 -17.06 6.21
CA PRO A 113 3.57 -17.65 5.60
C PRO A 113 3.95 -16.95 4.29
N TYR A 114 5.18 -17.18 3.84
CA TYR A 114 5.73 -16.64 2.61
C TYR A 114 6.62 -17.67 1.92
N GLY A 115 6.90 -17.43 0.63
CA GLY A 115 7.75 -18.29 -0.19
C GLY A 115 7.06 -19.54 -0.71
N MET A 116 7.84 -20.43 -1.32
CA MET A 116 7.35 -21.69 -1.87
C MET A 116 7.23 -22.77 -0.78
N ASP A 117 6.28 -23.67 -0.97
CA ASP A 117 6.14 -24.89 -0.20
C ASP A 117 7.34 -25.83 -0.41
N ASP A 118 7.40 -26.90 0.37
CA ASP A 118 8.55 -27.81 0.33
C ASP A 118 8.65 -28.55 -1.02
N SER A 119 7.56 -28.59 -1.80
CA SER A 119 7.54 -29.14 -3.15
C SER A 119 8.06 -28.18 -4.23
N GLY A 120 8.18 -26.89 -3.91
CA GLY A 120 8.52 -25.84 -4.87
C GLY A 120 7.45 -25.61 -5.93
N LYS A 121 6.22 -26.11 -5.75
CA LYS A 121 5.14 -26.03 -6.74
C LYS A 121 4.02 -25.08 -6.34
N ALA A 122 3.91 -24.75 -5.05
CA ALA A 122 2.88 -23.87 -4.54
C ALA A 122 3.48 -22.82 -3.60
N PHE A 123 2.78 -21.70 -3.44
CA PHE A 123 3.11 -20.75 -2.38
C PHE A 123 2.64 -21.29 -1.03
N LYS A 124 3.44 -21.06 0.02
CA LYS A 124 3.02 -21.32 1.39
C LYS A 124 1.86 -20.39 1.71
N THR A 125 0.77 -20.97 2.19
CA THR A 125 -0.44 -20.23 2.58
C THR A 125 -1.03 -20.82 3.85
N LEU A 126 -1.88 -20.06 4.53
CA LEU A 126 -2.76 -20.58 5.57
C LEU A 126 -4.22 -20.20 5.28
N PRO A 127 -5.21 -20.99 5.74
CA PRO A 127 -6.62 -20.62 5.65
C PRO A 127 -6.88 -19.27 6.33
N ILE A 128 -7.66 -18.39 5.71
CA ILE A 128 -8.00 -17.06 6.25
C ILE A 128 -8.61 -17.12 7.65
N ASN A 129 -9.34 -18.17 7.97
CA ASN A 129 -9.96 -18.40 9.28
C ASN A 129 -8.98 -18.89 10.36
N ALA A 130 -7.75 -19.22 9.99
CA ALA A 130 -6.67 -19.51 10.94
C ALA A 130 -5.96 -18.22 11.43
N LEU A 131 -6.30 -17.05 10.88
CA LEU A 131 -5.79 -15.78 11.38
C LEU A 131 -6.35 -15.49 12.79
N PRO A 132 -5.56 -14.84 13.66
CA PRO A 132 -5.95 -14.61 15.05
C PRO A 132 -7.10 -13.61 15.23
N ARG A 133 -7.38 -12.81 14.19
CA ARG A 133 -8.40 -11.75 14.14
C ARG A 133 -8.93 -11.61 12.71
N SER A 134 -9.95 -10.77 12.53
CA SER A 134 -10.48 -10.47 11.20
C SER A 134 -9.41 -9.84 10.30
N ILE A 135 -9.44 -10.11 8.99
CA ILE A 135 -8.53 -9.47 8.02
C ILE A 135 -8.64 -7.94 8.09
N PHE A 136 -9.85 -7.42 8.28
CA PHE A 136 -10.07 -5.97 8.37
C PHE A 136 -9.27 -5.36 9.53
N GLU A 137 -9.42 -5.92 10.74
CA GLU A 137 -8.69 -5.48 11.92
C GLU A 137 -7.17 -5.59 11.73
N LEU A 138 -6.71 -6.70 11.16
CA LEU A 138 -5.28 -6.93 10.95
C LEU A 138 -4.70 -5.95 9.92
N LYS A 139 -5.44 -5.62 8.85
CA LYS A 139 -5.04 -4.59 7.87
C LYS A 139 -4.93 -3.23 8.51
N THR A 140 -5.94 -2.83 9.30
CA THR A 140 -5.91 -1.58 10.05
C THR A 140 -4.73 -1.51 11.02
N ASN A 141 -4.41 -2.61 11.70
CA ASN A 141 -3.26 -2.66 12.60
C ASN A 141 -1.93 -2.53 11.85
N CYS A 142 -1.77 -3.22 10.71
CA CYS A 142 -0.60 -3.08 9.85
C CYS A 142 -0.43 -1.63 9.38
N TYR A 143 -1.49 -1.01 8.84
CA TYR A 143 -1.47 0.41 8.46
C TYR A 143 -1.05 1.33 9.62
N ARG A 144 -1.63 1.15 10.83
CA ARG A 144 -1.29 1.97 12.00
C ARG A 144 0.18 1.84 12.41
N ILE A 145 0.74 0.64 12.34
CA ILE A 145 2.16 0.40 12.59
C ILE A 145 3.00 1.16 11.55
N LEU A 146 2.67 1.03 10.26
CA LEU A 146 3.37 1.75 9.20
C LEU A 146 3.28 3.26 9.38
N ARG A 147 2.09 3.81 9.65
CA ARG A 147 1.89 5.26 9.83
C ARG A 147 2.67 5.82 11.01
N SER A 148 2.81 5.03 12.08
CA SER A 148 3.64 5.39 13.24
C SER A 148 5.14 5.36 12.94
N GLN A 149 5.60 4.44 12.08
CA GLN A 149 7.01 4.26 11.75
C GLN A 149 7.47 5.21 10.63
N TYR A 150 6.57 5.51 9.71
CA TYR A 150 6.80 6.35 8.54
C TYR A 150 5.83 7.54 8.57
N PRO A 151 6.03 8.50 9.49
CA PRO A 151 5.12 9.62 9.66
C PRO A 151 5.11 10.57 8.45
N THR A 152 6.17 10.53 7.64
CA THR A 152 6.34 11.26 6.39
C THR A 152 6.90 10.31 5.33
N TYR A 153 6.65 10.64 4.07
CA TYR A 153 7.28 9.99 2.92
C TYR A 153 8.69 10.53 2.69
#